data_AF-A0A7J4ISE0-F1
#
_entry.id   AF-A0A7J4ISE0-F1
#
_cell.length_a   1.000
_cell.length_b   1.000
_cell.length_c   1.000
_cell.angle_alpha   90.00
_cell.angle_beta   90.00
_cell.angle_gamma   90.00
#
_symmetry.space_group_name_H-M   'P 1'
#
loop_
_entity.id
_entity.type
_entity.pdbx_description
1 polymer ?
#
loop_
_entity_poly.entity_id
_entity_poly.type
_entity_poly.pdbx_seq_one_letter_code
_entity_poly.pdbx_strand_id
1 'polypeptide(L)'
;MKLTVAVEDCIIGAVMGLLMVGLSGKFFSLKLPDILYALGFGLFLVFIILDLINEIANFSGSMMIIFLTFAHNIIDAVLTVAFISKFTAYTIPYITDYAVPLLSTPEGMFYAGAFLVVANAIWIFTAPMHA
;
A
#
# COMPACT_ATOMS: atom_id res chain seq x y z
N MET A 1 20.27 6.06 7.93
CA MET A 1 19.18 5.58 8.79
C MET A 1 18.52 4.43 8.03
N LYS A 2 18.93 3.17 8.25
CA LYS A 2 19.22 2.31 7.08
C LYS A 2 18.55 0.93 6.96
N LEU A 3 17.74 0.46 7.90
CA LEU A 3 17.06 -0.85 7.72
C LEU A 3 15.71 -0.96 8.40
N THR A 4 15.57 -0.44 9.62
CA THR A 4 14.36 -0.60 10.44
C THR A 4 13.14 0.07 9.83
N VAL A 5 13.29 1.30 9.30
CA VAL A 5 12.17 2.06 8.72
C VAL A 5 11.60 1.39 7.46
N ALA A 6 12.46 0.96 6.53
CA ALA A 6 12.01 0.29 5.31
C ALA A 6 11.28 -1.05 5.59
N VAL A 7 11.73 -1.80 6.60
CA VAL A 7 11.08 -3.04 7.01
C VAL A 7 9.75 -2.77 7.71
N GLU A 8 9.69 -1.74 8.58
CA GLU A 8 8.45 -1.29 9.23
C GLU A 8 7.39 -0.90 8.20
N ASP A 9 7.77 -0.13 7.17
CA ASP A 9 6.87 0.33 6.11
C ASP A 9 6.30 -0.85 5.32
N CYS A 10 7.14 -1.82 4.97
CA CYS A 10 6.68 -3.04 4.28
C CYS A 10 5.77 -3.90 5.17
N ILE A 11 6.05 -3.99 6.47
CA ILE A 11 5.17 -4.72 7.41
C ILE A 11 3.80 -4.03 7.46
N ILE A 12 3.77 -2.70 7.55
CA ILE A 12 2.52 -1.93 7.57
C ILE A 12 1.75 -2.15 6.26
N GLY A 13 2.42 -2.12 5.10
CA GLY A 13 1.80 -2.40 3.81
C GLY A 13 1.21 -3.81 3.71
N ALA A 14 1.92 -4.82 4.22
CA ALA A 14 1.40 -6.18 4.30
C ALA A 14 0.18 -6.30 5.23
N VAL A 15 0.19 -5.62 6.38
CA VAL A 15 -0.97 -5.59 7.30
C VAL A 15 -2.16 -4.90 6.63
N MET A 16 -1.96 -3.79 5.94
CA MET A 16 -3.02 -3.11 5.18
C MET A 16 -3.59 -4.01 4.08
N GLY A 17 -2.73 -4.75 3.36
CA GLY A 17 -3.17 -5.74 2.38
C GLY A 17 -4.02 -6.85 3.00
N LEU A 18 -3.65 -7.36 4.18
CA LEU A 18 -4.45 -8.35 4.91
C LEU A 18 -5.81 -7.79 5.35
N LEU A 19 -5.87 -6.52 5.75
CA LEU A 19 -7.13 -5.84 6.06
C LEU A 19 -8.05 -5.75 4.82
N MET A 20 -7.48 -5.48 3.63
CA MET A 20 -8.25 -5.49 2.37
C MET A 20 -8.78 -6.88 2.01
N VAL A 21 -7.93 -7.90 2.18
CA VAL A 21 -8.34 -9.30 1.98
C VAL A 21 -9.46 -9.67 2.96
N GLY A 22 -9.35 -9.27 4.23
CA GLY A 22 -10.39 -9.49 5.25
C GLY A 22 -11.69 -8.74 4.97
N LEU A 23 -11.62 -7.54 4.38
CA LEU A 23 -12.78 -6.78 3.96
C LEU A 23 -13.49 -7.42 2.75
N SER A 24 -12.76 -8.09 1.87
CA SER A 24 -13.34 -8.78 0.70
C SER A 24 -14.30 -9.91 1.07
N GLY A 25 -14.18 -10.46 2.29
CA GLY A 25 -15.02 -11.56 2.77
C GLY A 25 -14.75 -12.92 2.13
N LYS A 26 -13.73 -13.06 1.25
CA LYS A 26 -13.44 -14.33 0.54
C LYS A 26 -12.84 -15.42 1.43
N PHE A 27 -11.98 -15.06 2.39
CA PHE A 27 -11.29 -16.02 3.27
C PHE A 27 -11.67 -15.87 4.74
N PHE A 28 -11.85 -14.63 5.19
CA PHE A 28 -12.38 -14.27 6.51
C PHE A 28 -13.09 -12.92 6.36
N SER A 29 -14.08 -12.66 7.21
CA SER A 29 -14.87 -11.42 7.17
C SER A 29 -14.48 -10.52 8.34
N LEU A 30 -13.70 -9.47 8.06
CA LEU A 30 -13.33 -8.46 9.05
C LEU A 30 -14.32 -7.29 8.99
N LYS A 31 -15.21 -7.19 9.97
CA LYS A 31 -16.21 -6.12 10.06
C LYS A 31 -15.75 -5.04 11.03
N LEU A 32 -14.77 -4.25 10.59
CA LEU A 32 -14.35 -3.05 11.31
C LEU A 32 -15.19 -1.84 10.84
N PRO A 33 -15.39 -0.82 11.69
CA PRO A 33 -15.95 0.46 11.27
C PRO A 33 -15.09 1.12 10.18
N ASP A 34 -15.75 1.75 9.20
CA ASP A 34 -15.10 2.43 8.06
C ASP A 34 -14.01 3.44 8.48
N ILE A 35 -14.19 4.09 9.63
CA ILE A 35 -13.21 5.03 10.18
C ILE A 35 -11.88 4.37 10.55
N LEU A 36 -11.88 3.10 10.99
CA LEU A 36 -10.64 2.38 11.30
C LEU A 36 -9.88 2.03 10.02
N TYR A 37 -10.59 1.70 8.94
CA TYR A 37 -9.96 1.52 7.63
C TYR A 37 -9.38 2.85 7.13
N ALA A 38 -10.16 3.94 7.17
CA ALA A 38 -9.69 5.25 6.73
C ALA A 38 -8.44 5.71 7.52
N LEU A 39 -8.40 5.49 8.83
CA LEU A 39 -7.24 5.80 9.66
C LEU A 39 -6.03 4.92 9.33
N GLY A 40 -6.23 3.61 9.16
CA GLY A 40 -5.15 2.67 8.81
C GLY A 40 -4.50 3.00 7.46
N PHE A 41 -5.33 3.20 6.42
CA PHE A 41 -4.85 3.62 5.11
C PHE A 41 -4.28 5.04 5.11
N GLY A 42 -4.83 5.94 5.91
CA GLY A 42 -4.27 7.29 6.09
C GLY A 42 -2.86 7.27 6.69
N LEU A 43 -2.64 6.42 7.71
CA LEU A 43 -1.31 6.23 8.28
C LEU A 43 -0.36 5.58 7.28
N PHE A 44 -0.80 4.56 6.56
CA PHE A 44 0.01 3.90 5.52
C PHE A 44 0.41 4.88 4.41
N LEU A 45 -0.47 5.80 4.02
CA LEU A 45 -0.15 6.85 3.04
C LEU A 45 0.99 7.77 3.53
N VAL A 46 1.03 8.10 4.82
CA VAL A 46 2.12 8.91 5.39
C VAL A 46 3.45 8.18 5.28
N PHE A 47 3.48 6.87 5.58
CA PHE A 47 4.70 6.06 5.44
C PHE A 47 5.17 5.99 3.99
N ILE A 48 4.27 5.78 3.02
CA ILE A 48 4.62 5.78 1.59
C ILE A 48 5.24 7.12 1.16
N ILE A 49 4.69 8.25 1.62
CA ILE A 49 5.24 9.58 1.31
C ILE A 49 6.64 9.76 1.91
N LEU A 50 6.84 9.33 3.16
CA LEU A 50 8.14 9.39 3.82
C LEU A 50 9.17 8.52 3.10
N ASP A 51 8.78 7.33 2.63
CA ASP A 51 9.65 6.44 1.89
C ASP A 51 10.05 7.06 0.54
N LEU A 52 9.09 7.56 -0.24
CA LEU A 52 9.36 8.27 -1.50
C LEU A 52 10.32 9.46 -1.32
N ILE A 53 10.17 10.26 -0.25
CA ILE A 53 11.10 11.37 0.05
C ILE A 53 12.50 10.83 0.35
N ASN A 54 12.61 9.77 1.14
CA ASN A 54 13.88 9.16 1.51
C ASN A 54 14.60 8.53 0.30
N GLU A 55 13.86 7.90 -0.61
CA GLU A 55 14.39 7.33 -1.86
C GLU A 55 14.96 8.41 -2.77
N ILE A 56 14.23 9.52 -2.94
CA ILE A 56 14.69 10.66 -3.74
C ILE A 56 15.94 11.29 -3.10
N ALA A 57 15.98 11.40 -1.77
CA ALA A 57 17.11 11.97 -1.04
C ALA A 57 18.36 11.08 -1.03
N ASN A 58 18.20 9.75 -1.07
CA ASN A 58 19.28 8.78 -0.99
C ASN A 58 19.40 7.94 -2.26
N PHE A 59 19.47 8.61 -3.40
CA PHE A 59 19.57 7.99 -4.72
C PHE A 59 20.95 7.33 -4.93
N SER A 60 21.21 6.20 -4.26
CA SER A 60 22.44 5.42 -4.40
C SER A 60 22.10 3.94 -4.49
N GLY A 61 22.26 3.35 -5.68
CA GLY A 61 21.93 1.95 -5.91
C GLY A 61 21.86 1.62 -7.40
N SER A 62 21.55 0.37 -7.72
CA SER A 62 21.26 -0.03 -9.11
C SER A 62 20.00 0.69 -9.59
N MET A 63 20.07 1.39 -10.73
CA MET A 63 18.92 2.11 -11.32
C MET A 63 17.68 1.24 -11.48
N MET A 64 17.85 -0.05 -11.76
CA MET A 64 16.74 -1.00 -11.91
C MET A 64 15.96 -1.18 -10.60
N ILE A 65 16.67 -1.26 -9.46
CA ILE A 65 16.05 -1.45 -8.15
C ILE A 65 15.31 -0.18 -7.76
N ILE A 66 15.93 0.98 -7.95
CA ILE A 66 15.31 2.28 -7.65
C ILE A 66 14.01 2.47 -8.45
N PHE A 67 14.01 2.11 -9.74
CA PHE A 67 12.80 2.18 -10.56
C PHE A 67 11.69 1.24 -10.03
N LEU A 68 12.06 0.01 -9.62
CA LEU A 68 11.11 -0.95 -9.08
C LEU A 68 10.52 -0.49 -7.76
N THR A 69 11.31 0.07 -6.85
CA THR A 69 10.81 0.55 -5.56
C THR A 69 9.91 1.77 -5.75
N PHE A 70 10.30 2.70 -6.63
CA PHE A 70 9.47 3.85 -6.97
C PHE A 70 8.13 3.44 -7.60
N ALA A 71 8.14 2.47 -8.53
CA ALA A 71 6.92 1.93 -9.13
C ALA A 71 6.03 1.23 -8.07
N HIS A 72 6.62 0.48 -7.15
CA HIS A 72 5.91 -0.15 -6.05
C HIS A 72 5.24 0.89 -5.15
N ASN A 73 5.99 1.88 -4.68
CA ASN A 73 5.50 2.96 -3.83
C ASN A 73 4.37 3.77 -4.50
N ILE A 74 4.44 3.99 -5.81
CA ILE A 74 3.34 4.62 -6.56
C ILE A 74 2.09 3.75 -6.57
N ILE A 75 2.22 2.45 -6.84
CA ILE A 75 1.06 1.54 -6.87
C ILE A 75 0.42 1.48 -5.48
N ASP A 76 1.23 1.38 -4.43
CA ASP A 76 0.77 1.36 -3.04
C ASP A 76 0.06 2.66 -2.68
N ALA A 77 0.59 3.82 -3.12
CA ALA A 77 -0.08 5.11 -2.94
C ALA A 77 -1.43 5.17 -3.67
N VAL A 78 -1.51 4.72 -4.92
CA VAL A 78 -2.75 4.72 -5.70
C VAL A 78 -3.81 3.83 -5.05
N LEU A 79 -3.44 2.61 -4.61
CA LEU A 79 -4.35 1.70 -3.93
C LEU A 79 -4.82 2.27 -2.59
N THR A 80 -3.91 2.87 -1.83
CA THR A 80 -4.21 3.49 -0.53
C THR A 80 -5.17 4.66 -0.68
N VAL A 81 -4.90 5.55 -1.63
CA VAL A 81 -5.76 6.72 -1.89
C VAL A 81 -7.12 6.29 -2.44
N ALA A 82 -7.18 5.25 -3.28
CA ALA A 82 -8.44 4.68 -3.74
C ALA A 82 -9.26 4.08 -2.57
N PHE A 83 -8.60 3.46 -1.60
CA PHE A 83 -9.24 2.96 -0.38
C PHE A 83 -9.79 4.09 0.50
N ILE A 84 -8.99 5.13 0.73
CA ILE A 84 -9.41 6.32 1.48
C ILE A 84 -10.61 6.96 0.78
N SER A 85 -10.54 7.16 -0.54
CA SER A 85 -11.62 7.73 -1.35
C SER A 85 -12.91 6.92 -1.23
N LYS A 86 -12.81 5.59 -1.29
CA LYS A 86 -13.96 4.68 -1.13
C LYS A 86 -14.67 4.84 0.22
N PHE A 87 -13.93 5.00 1.32
CA PHE A 87 -14.51 5.03 2.67
C PHE A 87 -14.88 6.42 3.18
N THR A 88 -14.18 7.46 2.72
CA THR A 88 -14.44 8.85 3.14
C THR A 88 -15.40 9.58 2.21
N ALA A 89 -15.83 8.94 1.12
CA ALA A 89 -16.58 9.56 0.02
C ALA A 89 -15.89 10.79 -0.60
N TYR A 90 -14.58 10.96 -0.35
CA TYR A 90 -13.79 12.03 -0.93
C TYR A 90 -13.44 11.69 -2.38
N THR A 91 -13.80 12.56 -3.32
CA THR A 91 -13.58 12.34 -4.75
C THR A 91 -12.25 12.93 -5.17
N ILE A 92 -11.34 12.07 -5.64
CA ILE A 92 -10.05 12.49 -6.19
C ILE A 92 -10.11 12.18 -7.70
N PRO A 93 -10.04 13.20 -8.58
CA PRO A 93 -10.09 13.00 -10.03
C PRO A 93 -9.07 11.93 -10.48
N TYR A 94 -9.43 11.14 -11.48
CA TYR A 94 -8.66 9.99 -11.98
C TYR A 94 -8.56 8.79 -11.01
N ILE A 95 -8.33 8.98 -9.71
CA ILE A 95 -8.30 7.85 -8.76
C ILE A 95 -9.71 7.30 -8.57
N THR A 96 -10.70 8.17 -8.40
CA THR A 96 -12.10 7.76 -8.26
C THR A 96 -12.65 7.12 -9.53
N ASP A 97 -12.19 7.54 -10.71
CA ASP A 97 -12.71 7.01 -11.98
C ASP A 97 -12.04 5.70 -12.42
N TYR A 98 -10.77 5.49 -12.08
CA TYR A 98 -10.00 4.33 -12.57
C TYR A 98 -9.59 3.32 -11.48
N ALA A 99 -9.33 3.77 -10.25
CA ALA A 99 -8.84 2.90 -9.17
C ALA A 99 -9.95 2.47 -8.20
N VAL A 100 -10.91 3.34 -7.87
CA VAL A 100 -12.04 2.98 -6.98
C VAL A 100 -12.94 1.87 -7.57
N PRO A 101 -13.20 1.78 -8.90
CA PRO A 101 -13.97 0.67 -9.47
C PRO A 101 -13.31 -0.71 -9.31
N LEU A 102 -11.97 -0.77 -9.24
CA LEU A 102 -11.27 -2.01 -8.88
C LEU A 102 -11.61 -2.42 -7.44
N LEU A 103 -11.89 -1.48 -6.56
CA LEU A 103 -12.20 -1.73 -5.16
C LEU A 103 -13.70 -1.87 -4.88
N SER A 104 -14.58 -1.70 -5.87
CA SER A 104 -16.02 -1.82 -5.67
C SER A 104 -16.52 -3.26 -5.67
N THR A 105 -15.71 -4.22 -6.13
CA THR A 105 -16.04 -5.65 -6.12
C THR A 105 -15.25 -6.40 -5.04
N PRO A 106 -15.83 -7.46 -4.43
CA PRO A 106 -15.09 -8.37 -3.55
C PRO A 106 -13.83 -8.95 -4.22
N GLU A 107 -13.92 -9.30 -5.51
CA GLU A 107 -12.81 -9.80 -6.32
C GLU A 107 -11.66 -8.80 -6.37
N GLY A 108 -11.93 -7.56 -6.77
CA GLY A 108 -10.88 -6.58 -6.94
C GLY A 108 -10.29 -6.10 -5.61
N MET A 109 -11.09 -6.03 -4.54
CA MET A 109 -10.56 -5.83 -3.17
C MET A 109 -9.61 -6.95 -2.75
N PHE A 110 -9.97 -8.21 -3.05
CA PHE A 110 -9.12 -9.35 -2.76
C PHE A 110 -7.80 -9.28 -3.53
N TYR A 111 -7.84 -9.03 -4.84
CA TYR A 111 -6.63 -8.97 -5.66
C TYR A 111 -5.73 -7.79 -5.30
N ALA A 112 -6.31 -6.62 -5.03
CA ALA A 112 -5.55 -5.46 -4.56
C ALA A 112 -4.90 -5.72 -3.20
N GLY A 113 -5.65 -6.36 -2.27
CA GLY A 113 -5.12 -6.74 -0.97
C GLY A 113 -4.00 -7.77 -1.08
N ALA A 114 -4.20 -8.82 -1.89
CA ALA A 114 -3.19 -9.83 -2.16
C ALA A 114 -1.92 -9.25 -2.80
N PHE A 115 -2.07 -8.29 -3.72
CA PHE A 115 -0.94 -7.55 -4.27
C PHE A 115 -0.15 -6.84 -3.18
N LEU A 116 -0.82 -6.05 -2.32
CA LEU A 116 -0.15 -5.35 -1.22
C LEU A 116 0.59 -6.32 -0.29
N VAL A 117 -0.04 -7.44 0.08
CA VAL A 117 0.60 -8.47 0.93
C VAL A 117 1.84 -9.04 0.24
N VAL A 118 1.72 -9.51 -1.00
CA VAL A 118 2.81 -10.21 -1.69
C VAL A 118 3.93 -9.26 -2.07
N ALA A 119 3.62 -8.08 -2.60
CA ALA A 119 4.60 -7.08 -3.00
C ALA A 119 5.39 -6.60 -1.78
N ASN A 120 4.70 -6.18 -0.70
CA ASN A 120 5.39 -5.75 0.52
C ASN A 120 6.15 -6.90 1.18
N ALA A 121 5.64 -8.14 1.17
CA ALA A 121 6.38 -9.29 1.69
C ALA A 121 7.67 -9.55 0.92
N ILE A 122 7.67 -9.44 -0.42
CA ILE A 122 8.89 -9.55 -1.22
C ILE A 122 9.90 -8.49 -0.77
N TRP A 123 9.46 -7.25 -0.56
CA TRP A 123 10.33 -6.17 -0.11
C TRP A 123 10.87 -6.35 1.31
N ILE A 124 10.13 -6.98 2.23
CA ILE A 124 10.66 -7.38 3.55
C ILE A 124 11.90 -8.29 3.39
N PHE A 125 11.88 -9.19 2.40
CA PHE A 125 13.01 -10.13 2.17
C PHE A 125 14.14 -9.52 1.34
N THR A 126 13.86 -8.58 0.45
CA THR A 126 14.87 -7.96 -0.43
C THR A 126 15.50 -6.70 0.17
N ALA A 127 14.77 -5.92 0.98
CA ALA A 127 15.27 -4.70 1.62
C ALA A 127 16.55 -4.90 2.47
N PRO A 128 16.74 -6.00 3.24
CA PRO A 128 17.97 -6.25 3.99
C PRO A 128 19.21 -6.44 3.10
N MET A 129 19.02 -6.79 1.83
CA MET A 129 20.12 -7.09 0.89
C MET A 129 20.67 -5.84 0.18
N HIS A 130 20.13 -4.66 0.47
CA HIS A 130 20.40 -3.42 -0.25
C HIS A 130 20.99 -2.27 0.61
N ALA A 131 21.33 -2.52 1.88
CA ALA A 131 21.82 -1.52 2.83
C ALA A 131 23.34 -1.49 3.03
#